data_AF-A0A965CGT3-F1
#
_entry.id   AF-A0A965CGT3-F1
#
_cell.length_a   1.000
_cell.length_b   1.000
_cell.length_c   1.000
_cell.angle_alpha   90.00
_cell.angle_beta   90.00
_cell.angle_gamma   90.00
#
_symmetry.space_group_name_H-M   'P 1'
#
loop_
_entity.id
_entity.type
_entity.pdbx_description
1 polymer ?
#
loop_
_entity_poly.entity_id
_entity_poly.type
_entity_poly.pdbx_seq_one_letter_code
_entity_poly.pdbx_strand_id
1 'polypeptide(L)'
;MAKQTFTTGQVLTAAQVNSLQANDFNQTVSVKTANYTLVAADKGTRIEFNTSGSVTCTVNSGLFDAGDTLVIQNRGAGTATITAGTATVNTSASLALTQYSSGTLYFISNSAALFFGDAAGISASIVDAKGDLIVGTADNTVGRLAVGTNGYTLVADSSQTTGLAYSAGIPVVLNAQTATYTVVLGDAYKLVTMSVASANNFQIPTNANVAFPTGTVINVIQIGAGQTTIQAVTSGTTTVLSTGATSTAPKLRVVNSVASCVKIATDTWLVTGDVA
;
A
#
# COMPACT_ATOMS: atom_id res chain seq x y z
N MET A 1 6.00 25.78 34.30
CA MET A 1 6.18 27.11 34.94
C MET A 1 5.12 28.10 34.50
N ALA A 2 4.16 28.43 35.37
CA ALA A 2 3.40 29.67 35.20
C ALA A 2 4.35 30.86 35.38
N LYS A 3 4.30 31.84 34.49
CA LYS A 3 5.13 33.06 34.60
C LYS A 3 4.66 33.86 35.81
N GLN A 4 5.51 34.02 36.81
CA GLN A 4 5.23 34.95 37.91
C GLN A 4 5.66 36.35 37.50
N THR A 5 4.73 37.30 37.58
CA THR A 5 5.02 38.71 37.35
C THR A 5 5.18 39.38 38.70
N PHE A 6 6.41 39.75 39.04
CA PHE A 6 6.69 40.53 40.24
C PHE A 6 6.68 42.02 39.93
N THR A 7 6.07 42.81 40.80
CA THR A 7 6.21 44.27 40.81
C THR A 7 7.27 44.69 41.83
N THR A 8 7.80 45.89 41.67
CA THR A 8 8.83 46.44 42.57
C THR A 8 8.36 46.42 44.02
N GLY A 9 9.19 45.85 44.90
CA GLY A 9 8.92 45.75 46.35
C GLY A 9 8.32 44.43 46.83
N GLN A 10 7.99 43.50 45.92
CA GLN A 10 7.51 42.16 46.31
C GLN A 10 8.67 41.23 46.69
N VAL A 11 8.46 40.40 47.72
CA VAL A 11 9.41 39.36 48.17
C VAL A 11 8.88 37.99 47.78
N LEU A 12 9.71 37.19 47.10
CA LEU A 12 9.43 35.80 46.80
C LEU A 12 9.65 34.95 48.07
N THR A 13 8.56 34.38 48.60
CA THR A 13 8.60 33.57 49.83
C THR A 13 8.97 32.12 49.53
N ALA A 14 9.50 31.42 50.54
CA ALA A 14 9.78 29.98 50.44
C ALA A 14 8.53 29.16 50.08
N ALA A 15 7.35 29.55 50.58
CA ALA A 15 6.09 28.89 50.23
C ALA A 15 5.75 29.05 48.74
N GLN A 16 5.97 30.24 48.17
CA GLN A 16 5.78 30.50 46.75
C GLN A 16 6.80 29.74 45.89
N VAL A 17 8.05 29.64 46.33
CA VAL A 17 9.08 28.82 45.65
C VAL A 17 8.70 27.34 45.66
N ASN A 18 8.28 26.80 46.80
CA ASN A 18 7.84 25.41 46.90
C ASN A 18 6.60 25.15 46.04
N SER A 19 5.66 26.10 45.99
CA SER A 19 4.47 26.00 45.14
C SER A 19 4.81 26.03 43.64
N LEU A 20 5.77 26.87 43.23
CA LEU A 20 6.30 26.91 41.87
C LEU A 20 6.97 25.58 41.49
N GLN A 21 7.86 25.10 42.36
CA GLN A 21 8.54 23.82 42.16
C GLN A 21 7.55 22.65 42.08
N ALA A 22 6.55 22.60 42.96
CA ALA A 22 5.52 21.55 42.94
C ALA A 22 4.68 21.58 41.66
N ASN A 23 4.34 22.77 41.14
CA ASN A 23 3.56 22.92 39.90
C ASN A 23 4.37 22.50 38.65
N ASP A 24 5.68 22.79 38.63
CA ASP A 24 6.55 22.42 37.51
C ASP A 24 6.68 20.91 37.31
N PHE A 25 6.65 20.14 38.40
CA PHE A 25 6.72 18.69 38.35
C PHE A 25 5.33 18.01 38.23
N ASN A 26 4.26 18.64 38.72
CA ASN A 26 2.92 18.04 38.78
C ASN A 26 1.89 18.72 37.85
N GLN A 27 2.37 19.26 36.72
CA GLN A 27 1.61 19.92 35.63
C GLN A 27 0.09 19.89 35.84
N THR A 28 -0.51 21.02 36.24
CA THR A 28 -1.96 21.08 36.52
C THR A 28 -2.76 20.56 35.32
N VAL A 29 -3.52 19.48 35.52
CA VAL A 29 -4.30 18.83 34.46
C VAL A 29 -5.68 19.47 34.34
N SER A 30 -6.03 19.89 33.12
CA SER A 30 -7.36 20.36 32.75
C SER A 30 -8.06 19.30 31.90
N VAL A 31 -8.91 18.50 32.55
CA VAL A 31 -9.66 17.42 31.87
C VAL A 31 -10.84 18.02 31.10
N LYS A 32 -10.98 17.61 29.84
CA LYS A 32 -12.05 18.00 28.92
C LYS A 32 -12.83 16.74 28.49
N THR A 33 -14.15 16.87 28.46
CA THR A 33 -15.09 15.79 28.11
C THR A 33 -15.90 16.08 26.86
N ALA A 34 -15.52 17.12 26.11
CA ALA A 34 -16.13 17.55 24.86
C ALA A 34 -15.09 18.33 24.03
N ASN A 35 -15.48 18.77 22.83
CA ASN A 35 -14.69 19.71 22.03
C ASN A 35 -14.27 20.91 22.87
N TYR A 36 -13.04 21.36 22.70
CA TYR A 36 -12.47 22.45 23.50
C TYR A 36 -11.67 23.40 22.64
N THR A 37 -11.92 24.70 22.80
CA THR A 37 -11.07 25.74 22.22
C THR A 37 -10.13 26.22 23.31
N LEU A 38 -8.82 26.24 22.99
CA LEU A 38 -7.81 26.70 23.93
C LEU A 38 -8.07 28.15 24.34
N VAL A 39 -7.68 28.49 25.56
CA VAL A 39 -7.73 29.85 26.12
C VAL A 39 -6.37 30.22 26.71
N ALA A 40 -6.10 31.51 26.89
CA ALA A 40 -4.83 31.98 27.47
C ALA A 40 -4.56 31.42 28.88
N ALA A 41 -5.63 31.09 29.63
CA ALA A 41 -5.52 30.48 30.95
C ALA A 41 -5.00 29.03 30.94
N ASP A 42 -4.93 28.37 29.78
CA ASP A 42 -4.37 27.02 29.67
C ASP A 42 -2.83 27.01 29.74
N LYS A 43 -2.19 28.20 29.74
CA LYS A 43 -0.73 28.33 29.89
C LYS A 43 -0.23 27.68 31.17
N GLY A 44 0.73 26.76 31.01
CA GLY A 44 1.31 26.00 32.11
C GLY A 44 0.46 24.81 32.59
N THR A 45 -0.68 24.54 31.93
CA THR A 45 -1.50 23.36 32.20
C THR A 45 -1.18 22.23 31.24
N ARG A 46 -1.76 21.06 31.49
CA ARG A 46 -1.85 19.95 30.54
C ARG A 46 -3.32 19.75 30.19
N ILE A 47 -3.65 19.76 28.91
CA ILE A 47 -5.02 19.49 28.46
C ILE A 47 -5.17 17.97 28.28
N GLU A 48 -6.12 17.37 29.00
CA GLU A 48 -6.45 15.95 28.87
C GLU A 48 -7.86 15.80 28.30
N PHE A 49 -8.00 15.08 27.19
CA PHE A 49 -9.31 14.63 26.71
C PHE A 49 -9.63 13.25 27.27
N ASN A 50 -10.86 13.09 27.79
CA ASN A 50 -11.39 11.81 28.25
C ASN A 50 -12.82 11.63 27.71
N THR A 51 -12.92 11.26 26.44
CA THR A 51 -14.20 11.06 25.74
C THR A 51 -14.26 9.70 25.05
N SER A 52 -15.46 9.15 24.93
CA SER A 52 -15.70 7.92 24.14
C SER A 52 -15.83 8.20 22.65
N GLY A 53 -16.37 9.36 22.27
CA GLY A 53 -16.44 9.84 20.89
C GLY A 53 -15.30 10.78 20.53
N SER A 54 -15.06 10.95 19.23
CA SER A 54 -14.03 11.86 18.71
C SER A 54 -14.33 13.31 19.08
N VAL A 55 -13.28 14.06 19.40
CA VAL A 55 -13.35 15.47 19.82
C VAL A 55 -12.28 16.31 19.14
N THR A 56 -12.47 17.62 19.13
CA THR A 56 -11.50 18.59 18.59
C THR A 56 -10.92 19.49 19.68
N CYS A 57 -9.62 19.78 19.56
CA CYS A 57 -8.95 20.83 20.30
C CYS A 57 -8.60 21.98 19.34
N THR A 58 -9.29 23.10 19.44
CA THR A 58 -9.11 24.24 18.53
C THR A 58 -8.04 25.20 19.05
N VAL A 59 -7.06 25.51 18.18
CA VAL A 59 -5.95 26.43 18.48
C VAL A 59 -6.20 27.78 17.79
N ASN A 60 -6.36 28.84 18.58
CA ASN A 60 -6.54 30.21 18.08
C ASN A 60 -5.30 31.08 18.33
N SER A 61 -5.19 32.17 17.56
CA SER A 61 -4.17 33.19 17.70
C SER A 61 -4.37 34.06 18.95
N GLY A 62 -3.29 34.68 19.45
CA GLY A 62 -3.32 35.64 20.55
C GLY A 62 -3.45 35.02 21.94
N LEU A 63 -3.42 33.69 22.04
CA LEU A 63 -3.56 32.96 23.30
C LEU A 63 -2.22 32.70 24.00
N PHE A 64 -1.16 32.49 23.23
CA PHE A 64 0.17 32.10 23.69
C PHE A 64 1.24 32.92 22.95
N ASP A 65 2.40 33.10 23.59
CA ASP A 65 3.53 33.81 23.04
C ASP A 65 4.52 32.87 22.35
N ALA A 66 5.41 33.42 21.53
CA ALA A 66 6.52 32.66 20.97
C ALA A 66 7.37 32.03 22.08
N GLY A 67 7.64 30.73 21.98
CA GLY A 67 8.38 29.93 22.96
C GLY A 67 7.49 29.19 23.96
N ASP A 68 6.20 29.50 24.05
CA ASP A 68 5.29 28.77 24.92
C ASP A 68 5.07 27.34 24.41
N THR A 69 4.85 26.42 25.35
CA THR A 69 4.50 25.02 25.05
C THR A 69 3.23 24.61 25.76
N LEU A 70 2.41 23.77 25.12
CA LEU A 70 1.25 23.15 25.73
C LEU A 70 1.19 21.66 25.38
N VAL A 71 1.11 20.80 26.39
CA VAL A 71 0.90 19.37 26.17
C VAL A 71 -0.59 19.09 26.09
N ILE A 72 -0.97 18.34 25.05
CA ILE A 72 -2.32 17.83 24.86
C ILE A 72 -2.23 16.31 24.87
N GLN A 73 -3.06 15.68 25.69
CA GLN A 73 -3.11 14.22 25.81
C GLN A 73 -4.53 13.71 25.65
N ASN A 74 -4.65 12.49 25.14
CA ASN A 74 -5.92 11.81 25.01
C ASN A 74 -5.89 10.51 25.81
N ARG A 75 -6.76 10.39 26.82
CA ARG A 75 -6.97 9.16 27.59
C ARG A 75 -8.26 8.43 27.17
N GLY A 76 -9.15 9.14 26.48
CA GLY A 76 -10.43 8.64 26.00
C GLY A 76 -10.28 7.68 24.81
N ALA A 77 -11.30 6.85 24.59
CA ALA A 77 -11.34 5.92 23.46
C ALA A 77 -11.59 6.62 22.11
N GLY A 78 -12.22 7.81 22.14
CA GLY A 78 -12.40 8.63 20.94
C GLY A 78 -11.13 9.39 20.59
N THR A 79 -10.92 9.69 19.30
CA THR A 79 -9.75 10.43 18.84
C THR A 79 -9.85 11.92 19.17
N ALA A 80 -8.82 12.51 19.80
CA ALA A 80 -8.72 13.94 20.00
C ALA A 80 -7.91 14.58 18.85
N THR A 81 -8.54 15.44 18.07
CA THR A 81 -7.92 16.05 16.87
C THR A 81 -7.55 17.50 17.14
N ILE A 82 -6.27 17.83 17.01
CA ILE A 82 -5.80 19.21 17.04
C ILE A 82 -6.25 19.90 15.75
N THR A 83 -7.00 20.98 15.89
CA THR A 83 -7.59 21.71 14.77
C THR A 83 -7.09 23.15 14.78
N ALA A 84 -6.57 23.61 13.64
CA ALA A 84 -6.26 25.02 13.45
C ALA A 84 -7.58 25.82 13.44
N GLY A 85 -7.72 26.74 14.41
CA GLY A 85 -8.77 27.75 14.40
C GLY A 85 -8.27 28.99 13.65
N THR A 86 -8.00 30.08 14.37
CA THR A 86 -7.38 31.28 13.78
C THR A 86 -5.85 31.26 13.76
N ALA A 87 -5.20 30.32 14.45
CA ALA A 87 -3.76 30.12 14.37
C ALA A 87 -3.40 29.04 13.34
N THR A 88 -2.23 29.15 12.72
CA THR A 88 -1.64 28.07 11.91
C THR A 88 -1.07 26.98 12.83
N VAL A 89 -1.41 25.71 12.58
CA VAL A 89 -0.82 24.56 13.27
C VAL A 89 -0.15 23.66 12.24
N ASN A 90 1.19 23.66 12.22
CA ASN A 90 1.97 22.83 11.31
C ASN A 90 2.44 21.55 12.01
N THR A 91 2.47 20.44 11.30
CA THR A 91 3.05 19.18 11.79
C THR A 91 3.59 18.35 10.64
N SER A 92 4.64 17.57 10.88
CA SER A 92 5.10 16.50 9.98
C SER A 92 4.53 15.13 10.38
N ALA A 93 3.68 15.08 11.41
CA ALA A 93 3.06 13.89 11.97
C ALA A 93 1.52 13.98 11.85
N SER A 94 0.80 13.18 12.62
CA SER A 94 -0.66 13.25 12.74
C SER A 94 -1.07 14.41 13.66
N LEU A 95 -2.15 15.13 13.32
CA LEU A 95 -2.85 16.05 14.24
C LEU A 95 -3.87 15.30 15.13
N ALA A 96 -4.12 14.03 14.86
CA ALA A 96 -5.01 13.18 15.62
C ALA A 96 -4.23 12.40 16.68
N LEU A 97 -4.65 12.55 17.94
CA LEU A 97 -4.18 11.78 19.08
C LEU A 97 -5.16 10.66 19.39
N THR A 98 -4.75 9.41 19.17
CA THR A 98 -5.53 8.22 19.53
C THR A 98 -5.52 7.98 21.04
N GLN A 99 -6.20 6.93 21.52
CA GLN A 99 -6.24 6.63 22.95
C GLN A 99 -4.81 6.41 23.49
N TYR A 100 -4.52 7.07 24.61
CA TYR A 100 -3.22 7.08 25.30
C TYR A 100 -2.09 7.79 24.54
N SER A 101 -2.40 8.47 23.44
CA SER A 101 -1.46 9.34 22.72
C SER A 101 -1.35 10.72 23.36
N SER A 102 -0.22 11.39 23.12
CA SER A 102 -0.03 12.78 23.49
C SER A 102 0.84 13.51 22.48
N GLY A 103 0.68 14.82 22.40
CA GLY A 103 1.53 15.69 21.61
C GLY A 103 1.76 17.03 22.27
N THR A 104 2.78 17.73 21.82
CA THR A 104 3.14 19.05 22.34
C THR A 104 2.97 20.10 21.25
N LEU A 105 2.22 21.15 21.56
CA LEU A 105 2.24 22.39 20.80
C LEU A 105 3.44 23.22 21.25
N TYR A 106 4.24 23.68 20.29
CA TYR A 106 5.25 24.72 20.48
C TYR A 106 4.86 25.94 19.67
N PHE A 107 4.53 27.03 20.35
CA PHE A 107 4.13 28.27 19.70
C PHE A 107 5.38 29.01 19.20
N ILE A 108 5.49 29.18 17.89
CA ILE A 108 6.60 29.90 17.25
C ILE A 108 6.30 31.40 17.12
N SER A 109 5.03 31.77 17.24
CA SER A 109 4.55 33.15 17.29
C SER A 109 3.17 33.20 17.98
N ASN A 110 2.59 34.39 18.11
CA ASN A 110 1.21 34.56 18.60
C ASN A 110 0.14 33.96 17.66
N SER A 111 0.50 33.56 16.43
CA SER A 111 -0.44 33.13 15.39
C SER A 111 -0.03 31.83 14.71
N ALA A 112 1.06 31.20 15.15
CA ALA A 112 1.52 29.93 14.60
C ALA A 112 2.13 29.01 15.65
N ALA A 113 1.83 27.73 15.55
CA ALA A 113 2.37 26.66 16.39
C ALA A 113 2.86 25.48 15.53
N LEU A 114 3.84 24.76 16.07
CA LEU A 114 4.25 23.44 15.61
C LEU A 114 3.64 22.40 16.55
N PHE A 115 2.97 21.39 16.00
CA PHE A 115 2.49 20.25 16.76
C PHE A 115 3.42 19.05 16.57
N PHE A 116 4.01 18.61 17.67
CA PHE A 116 4.80 17.38 17.75
C PHE A 116 3.94 16.29 18.38
N GLY A 117 3.23 15.54 17.56
CA GLY A 117 2.50 14.34 17.98
C GLY A 117 3.38 13.09 17.93
N ASP A 118 2.90 12.01 18.53
CA ASP A 118 3.38 10.69 18.18
C ASP A 118 3.20 10.45 16.67
N ALA A 119 4.22 9.90 16.02
CA ALA A 119 4.09 9.50 14.63
C ALA A 119 2.99 8.43 14.56
N ALA A 120 2.04 8.60 13.63
CA ALA A 120 1.09 7.56 13.28
C ALA A 120 1.84 6.42 12.55
N GLY A 121 2.63 5.67 13.32
CA GLY A 121 3.25 4.44 12.86
C GLY A 121 2.18 3.36 12.66
N ILE A 122 2.57 2.28 12.00
CA ILE A 122 1.71 1.09 11.95
C ILE A 122 1.67 0.51 13.36
N SER A 123 0.48 0.37 13.93
CA SER A 123 0.30 -0.20 15.26
C SER A 123 0.98 -1.57 15.35
N ALA A 124 1.72 -1.83 16.42
CA ALA A 124 2.36 -3.13 16.65
C ALA A 124 1.32 -4.27 16.71
N SER A 125 0.05 -3.99 17.04
CA SER A 125 -1.02 -5.00 16.97
C SER A 125 -1.37 -5.46 15.55
N ILE A 126 -0.96 -4.70 14.52
CA ILE A 126 -1.16 -5.06 13.11
C ILE A 126 -0.10 -6.08 12.67
N VAL A 127 1.11 -6.03 13.22
CA VAL A 127 2.17 -7.03 12.99
C VAL A 127 2.19 -7.97 14.19
N ASP A 128 1.36 -9.02 14.16
CA ASP A 128 1.14 -9.91 15.30
C ASP A 128 1.89 -11.24 15.21
N ALA A 129 2.38 -11.61 14.02
CA ALA A 129 3.10 -12.85 13.78
C ALA A 129 4.25 -12.67 12.77
N LYS A 130 5.11 -13.71 12.71
CA LYS A 130 6.16 -13.79 11.70
C LYS A 130 5.53 -14.00 10.32
N GLY A 131 6.02 -13.25 9.34
CA GLY A 131 5.60 -13.39 7.94
C GLY A 131 4.30 -12.66 7.61
N ASP A 132 3.80 -11.82 8.53
CA ASP A 132 2.69 -10.91 8.23
C ASP A 132 3.08 -9.92 7.12
N LEU A 133 2.12 -9.68 6.23
CA LEU A 133 2.18 -8.62 5.24
C LEU A 133 1.24 -7.49 5.65
N ILE A 134 1.77 -6.28 5.74
CA ILE A 134 0.97 -5.07 5.94
C ILE A 134 0.45 -4.64 4.57
N VAL A 135 -0.86 -4.49 4.46
CA VAL A 135 -1.57 -4.24 3.20
C VAL A 135 -2.47 -3.03 3.34
N GLY A 136 -2.56 -2.20 2.31
CA GLY A 136 -3.59 -1.15 2.27
C GLY A 136 -4.95 -1.77 1.98
N THR A 137 -5.95 -1.51 2.83
CA THR A 137 -7.31 -2.06 2.68
C THR A 137 -8.32 -1.00 2.26
N ALA A 138 -8.01 0.28 2.48
CA ALA A 138 -8.75 1.46 2.03
C ALA A 138 -7.87 2.71 2.15
N ASP A 139 -8.42 3.88 1.81
CA ASP A 139 -7.75 5.17 2.01
C ASP A 139 -7.27 5.31 3.47
N ASN A 140 -5.97 5.56 3.61
CA ASN A 140 -5.28 5.74 4.89
C ASN A 140 -5.48 4.59 5.89
N THR A 141 -5.89 3.40 5.43
CA THR A 141 -6.20 2.25 6.27
C THR A 141 -5.32 1.09 5.89
N VAL A 142 -4.62 0.53 6.88
CA VAL A 142 -3.80 -0.66 6.74
C VAL A 142 -4.46 -1.84 7.45
N GLY A 143 -4.37 -3.01 6.85
CA GLY A 143 -4.73 -4.29 7.43
C GLY A 143 -3.53 -5.23 7.47
N ARG A 144 -3.77 -6.43 7.99
CA ARG A 144 -2.80 -7.54 8.00
C ARG A 144 -3.31 -8.66 7.10
N LEU A 145 -2.44 -9.15 6.22
CA LEU A 145 -2.56 -10.48 5.64
C LEU A 145 -1.54 -11.38 6.33
N ALA A 146 -2.01 -12.33 7.15
CA ALA A 146 -1.14 -13.26 7.87
C ALA A 146 -0.34 -14.14 6.91
N VAL A 147 0.75 -14.76 7.38
CA VAL A 147 1.53 -15.70 6.56
C VAL A 147 0.67 -16.86 6.04
N GLY A 148 0.81 -17.18 4.75
CA GLY A 148 0.12 -18.29 4.12
C GLY A 148 0.76 -19.66 4.39
N THR A 149 0.10 -20.72 3.93
CA THR A 149 0.64 -22.09 3.97
C THR A 149 1.84 -22.26 3.03
N ASN A 150 2.79 -23.11 3.41
CA ASN A 150 3.93 -23.47 2.55
C ASN A 150 3.46 -23.97 1.17
N GLY A 151 4.18 -23.55 0.12
CA GLY A 151 3.88 -23.92 -1.28
C GLY A 151 2.85 -23.01 -1.95
N TYR A 152 2.29 -22.03 -1.24
CA TYR A 152 1.39 -21.05 -1.82
C TYR A 152 2.16 -19.79 -2.28
N THR A 153 1.66 -19.14 -3.32
CA THR A 153 2.18 -17.86 -3.81
C THR A 153 1.17 -16.75 -3.54
N LEU A 154 1.68 -15.54 -3.29
CA LEU A 154 0.85 -14.36 -3.13
C LEU A 154 0.31 -13.94 -4.51
N VAL A 155 -1.00 -13.77 -4.61
CA VAL A 155 -1.70 -13.34 -5.82
C VAL A 155 -2.62 -12.17 -5.51
N ALA A 156 -2.93 -11.36 -6.53
CA ALA A 156 -4.00 -10.38 -6.44
C ALA A 156 -5.36 -11.09 -6.43
N ASP A 157 -6.22 -10.70 -5.49
CA ASP A 157 -7.61 -11.13 -5.42
C ASP A 157 -8.45 -9.96 -4.90
N SER A 158 -9.02 -9.19 -5.83
CA SER A 158 -9.83 -8.01 -5.50
C SER A 158 -11.15 -8.33 -4.79
N SER A 159 -11.48 -9.61 -4.59
CA SER A 159 -12.62 -10.03 -3.77
C SER A 159 -12.31 -10.11 -2.27
N GLN A 160 -11.02 -10.17 -1.90
CA GLN A 160 -10.58 -10.14 -0.50
C GLN A 160 -10.49 -8.71 0.03
N THR A 161 -10.72 -8.53 1.33
CA THR A 161 -10.57 -7.23 2.02
C THR A 161 -9.16 -6.64 1.87
N THR A 162 -8.15 -7.49 1.77
CA THR A 162 -6.74 -7.13 1.59
C THR A 162 -6.36 -6.90 0.11
N GLY A 163 -7.25 -7.24 -0.84
CA GLY A 163 -6.95 -7.29 -2.27
C GLY A 163 -5.96 -8.39 -2.67
N LEU A 164 -5.58 -9.25 -1.73
CA LEU A 164 -4.51 -10.24 -1.88
C LEU A 164 -4.93 -11.58 -1.25
N ALA A 165 -4.53 -12.67 -1.89
CA ALA A 165 -4.75 -14.03 -1.39
C ALA A 165 -3.50 -14.89 -1.59
N TYR A 166 -3.43 -16.00 -0.86
CA TYR A 166 -2.46 -17.07 -1.14
C TYR A 166 -3.12 -18.14 -2.01
N SER A 167 -2.48 -18.51 -3.10
CA SER A 167 -2.95 -19.59 -3.98
C SER A 167 -1.96 -20.76 -4.05
N ALA A 168 -2.48 -21.99 -4.01
CA ALA A 168 -1.70 -23.24 -4.07
C ALA A 168 -1.04 -23.50 -5.43
N GLY A 169 -1.31 -22.64 -6.41
CA GLY A 169 -0.78 -22.68 -7.77
C GLY A 169 -1.47 -21.65 -8.64
N ILE A 170 -0.83 -21.22 -9.72
CA ILE A 170 -1.46 -20.39 -10.74
C ILE A 170 -2.12 -21.35 -11.73
N PRO A 171 -3.46 -21.43 -11.82
CA PRO A 171 -4.10 -22.23 -12.86
C PRO A 171 -3.62 -21.74 -14.23
N VAL A 172 -3.42 -22.66 -15.17
CA VAL A 172 -3.07 -22.26 -16.54
C VAL A 172 -4.19 -21.38 -17.09
N VAL A 173 -3.90 -20.11 -17.32
CA VAL A 173 -4.87 -19.16 -17.87
C VAL A 173 -5.10 -19.52 -19.33
N LEU A 174 -6.37 -19.64 -19.73
CA LEU A 174 -6.77 -19.94 -21.09
C LEU A 174 -6.93 -18.65 -21.91
N ASN A 175 -6.42 -18.64 -23.14
CA ASN A 175 -6.67 -17.58 -24.11
C ASN A 175 -7.34 -18.20 -25.35
N ALA A 176 -8.66 -18.07 -25.44
CA ALA A 176 -9.43 -18.64 -26.55
C ALA A 176 -9.35 -17.77 -27.81
N GLN A 177 -9.00 -18.39 -28.93
CA GLN A 177 -8.83 -17.74 -30.22
C GLN A 177 -9.69 -18.42 -31.29
N THR A 178 -10.43 -17.62 -32.06
CA THR A 178 -11.38 -18.08 -33.09
C THR A 178 -10.92 -17.77 -34.52
N ALA A 179 -9.68 -17.31 -34.68
CA ALA A 179 -9.03 -17.04 -35.95
C ALA A 179 -7.51 -17.26 -35.83
N THR A 180 -6.77 -17.05 -36.93
CA THR A 180 -5.31 -16.90 -36.89
C THR A 180 -4.92 -15.86 -35.83
N TYR A 181 -3.92 -16.20 -35.02
CA TYR A 181 -3.54 -15.41 -33.86
C TYR A 181 -2.04 -15.18 -33.80
N THR A 182 -1.62 -13.92 -33.59
CA THR A 182 -0.24 -13.58 -33.24
C THR A 182 -0.16 -13.34 -31.75
N VAL A 183 0.71 -14.08 -31.05
CA VAL A 183 0.86 -13.94 -29.60
C VAL A 183 1.37 -12.57 -29.18
N VAL A 184 0.91 -12.10 -28.04
CA VAL A 184 1.31 -10.84 -27.40
C VAL A 184 1.98 -11.12 -26.06
N LEU A 185 2.66 -10.12 -25.49
CA LEU A 185 3.43 -10.29 -24.24
C LEU A 185 2.59 -10.89 -23.09
N GLY A 186 1.30 -10.56 -23.05
CA GLY A 186 0.35 -11.09 -22.07
C GLY A 186 0.00 -12.58 -22.21
N ASP A 187 0.46 -13.26 -23.26
CA ASP A 187 0.27 -14.72 -23.44
C ASP A 187 1.34 -15.57 -22.78
N ALA A 188 2.37 -14.94 -22.20
CA ALA A 188 3.40 -15.64 -21.45
C ALA A 188 2.75 -16.56 -20.40
N TYR A 189 3.14 -17.84 -20.43
CA TYR A 189 2.70 -18.89 -19.50
C TYR A 189 1.22 -19.30 -19.60
N LYS A 190 0.52 -18.91 -20.68
CA LYS A 190 -0.87 -19.30 -20.95
C LYS A 190 -1.00 -20.54 -21.84
N LEU A 191 -2.21 -21.08 -21.91
CA LEU A 191 -2.64 -22.01 -22.96
C LEU A 191 -3.55 -21.27 -23.94
N VAL A 192 -3.08 -21.09 -25.16
CA VAL A 192 -3.87 -20.54 -26.27
C VAL A 192 -4.69 -21.65 -26.89
N THR A 193 -6.02 -21.52 -26.89
CA THR A 193 -6.93 -22.53 -27.46
C THR A 193 -7.39 -22.09 -28.85
N MET A 194 -6.93 -22.78 -29.89
CA MET A 194 -7.28 -22.48 -31.28
C MET A 194 -8.61 -23.17 -31.63
N SER A 195 -9.71 -22.46 -31.41
CA SER A 195 -11.08 -22.88 -31.73
C SER A 195 -11.49 -22.41 -33.11
N VAL A 196 -10.80 -22.91 -34.13
CA VAL A 196 -10.96 -22.45 -35.52
C VAL A 196 -11.34 -23.63 -36.42
N ALA A 197 -12.43 -23.50 -37.18
CA ALA A 197 -12.93 -24.57 -38.04
C ALA A 197 -12.14 -24.73 -39.35
N SER A 198 -11.47 -23.67 -39.81
CA SER A 198 -10.65 -23.65 -41.02
C SER A 198 -9.15 -23.61 -40.70
N ALA A 199 -8.32 -23.95 -41.68
CA ALA A 199 -6.86 -23.85 -41.55
C ALA A 199 -6.45 -22.45 -41.06
N ASN A 200 -5.55 -22.41 -40.08
CA ASN A 200 -5.21 -21.20 -39.35
C ASN A 200 -3.76 -21.25 -38.86
N ASN A 201 -3.25 -20.09 -38.46
CA ASN A 201 -1.88 -19.95 -37.98
C ASN A 201 -1.86 -19.47 -36.53
N PHE A 202 -1.02 -20.11 -35.72
CA PHE A 202 -0.55 -19.59 -34.45
C PHE A 202 0.83 -18.96 -34.70
N GLN A 203 0.92 -17.64 -34.57
CA GLN A 203 2.06 -16.88 -35.07
C GLN A 203 2.91 -16.31 -33.95
N ILE A 204 4.23 -16.53 -34.07
CA ILE A 204 5.24 -16.00 -33.15
C ILE A 204 5.80 -14.70 -33.77
N PRO A 205 5.70 -13.55 -33.08
CA PRO A 205 6.21 -12.27 -33.56
C PRO A 205 7.75 -12.21 -33.53
N THR A 206 8.31 -11.13 -34.08
CA THR A 206 9.74 -10.80 -33.88
C THR A 206 9.97 -10.29 -32.46
N ASN A 207 11.19 -10.46 -31.96
CA ASN A 207 11.61 -9.91 -30.67
C ASN A 207 11.55 -8.39 -30.64
N ALA A 208 11.76 -7.73 -31.79
CA ALA A 208 11.66 -6.28 -31.92
C ALA A 208 10.23 -5.75 -31.72
N ASN A 209 9.21 -6.52 -32.13
CA ASN A 209 7.80 -6.14 -31.96
C ASN A 209 7.22 -6.60 -30.62
N VAL A 210 7.56 -7.81 -30.16
CA VAL A 210 7.11 -8.36 -28.87
C VAL A 210 8.28 -9.07 -28.18
N ALA A 211 8.93 -8.36 -27.26
CA ALA A 211 10.12 -8.84 -26.56
C ALA A 211 9.77 -9.75 -25.38
N PHE A 212 9.38 -11.01 -25.67
CA PHE A 212 9.26 -12.02 -24.61
C PHE A 212 10.63 -12.29 -23.95
N PRO A 213 10.73 -12.43 -22.62
CA PRO A 213 11.95 -12.90 -21.97
C PRO A 213 12.34 -14.32 -22.41
N THR A 214 13.65 -14.62 -22.51
CA THR A 214 14.12 -16.00 -22.68
C THR A 214 13.64 -16.87 -21.52
N GLY A 215 13.18 -18.10 -21.81
CA GLY A 215 12.52 -18.98 -20.84
C GLY A 215 11.00 -18.83 -20.79
N THR A 216 10.41 -17.87 -21.53
CA THR A 216 8.95 -17.82 -21.70
C THR A 216 8.46 -19.09 -22.39
N VAL A 217 7.38 -19.68 -21.86
CA VAL A 217 6.67 -20.80 -22.46
C VAL A 217 5.25 -20.35 -22.79
N ILE A 218 4.78 -20.64 -24.00
CA ILE A 218 3.38 -20.45 -24.40
C ILE A 218 2.90 -21.80 -24.92
N ASN A 219 1.82 -22.31 -24.35
CA ASN A 219 1.21 -23.54 -24.83
C ASN A 219 0.12 -23.20 -25.85
N VAL A 220 -0.03 -24.06 -26.85
CA VAL A 220 -1.08 -23.93 -27.86
C VAL A 220 -1.74 -25.29 -28.07
N ILE A 221 -3.07 -25.31 -28.15
CA ILE A 221 -3.87 -26.50 -28.44
C ILE A 221 -4.81 -26.23 -29.61
N GLN A 222 -4.91 -27.18 -30.53
CA GLN A 222 -5.91 -27.17 -31.60
C GLN A 222 -7.19 -27.82 -31.09
N ILE A 223 -8.23 -27.05 -30.79
CA ILE A 223 -9.55 -27.60 -30.40
C ILE A 223 -10.58 -27.50 -31.52
N GLY A 224 -10.36 -26.63 -32.51
CA GLY A 224 -11.14 -26.58 -33.73
C GLY A 224 -10.68 -27.61 -34.77
N ALA A 225 -11.56 -27.96 -35.72
CA ALA A 225 -11.27 -28.90 -36.80
C ALA A 225 -10.22 -28.38 -37.81
N GLY A 226 -9.99 -27.07 -37.83
CA GLY A 226 -9.03 -26.42 -38.71
C GLY A 226 -7.59 -26.67 -38.29
N GLN A 227 -6.76 -27.08 -39.24
CA GLN A 227 -5.35 -27.35 -38.96
C GLN A 227 -4.62 -26.08 -38.51
N THR A 228 -4.03 -26.14 -37.32
CA THR A 228 -3.24 -25.05 -36.71
C THR A 228 -1.77 -25.23 -37.09
N THR A 229 -1.21 -24.25 -37.79
CA THR A 229 0.22 -24.18 -38.12
C THR A 229 0.92 -23.20 -37.17
N ILE A 230 1.97 -23.63 -36.49
CA ILE A 230 2.79 -22.77 -35.62
C ILE A 230 3.93 -22.21 -36.45
N GLN A 231 4.03 -20.90 -36.61
CA GLN A 231 5.04 -20.30 -37.49
C GLN A 231 5.44 -18.88 -37.04
N ALA A 232 6.56 -18.37 -37.55
CA ALA A 232 6.90 -16.97 -37.41
C ALA A 232 5.94 -16.06 -38.20
N VAL A 233 5.69 -14.85 -37.71
CA VAL A 233 5.06 -13.76 -38.50
C VAL A 233 5.99 -13.36 -39.64
N THR A 234 7.28 -13.16 -39.35
CA THR A 234 8.32 -12.80 -40.32
C THR A 234 9.36 -13.92 -40.36
N SER A 235 9.17 -14.86 -41.28
CA SER A 235 10.13 -15.95 -41.52
C SER A 235 11.51 -15.38 -41.90
N GLY A 236 12.57 -15.95 -41.34
CA GLY A 236 13.96 -15.46 -41.52
C GLY A 236 14.43 -14.47 -40.46
N THR A 237 13.51 -13.78 -39.77
CA THR A 237 13.84 -13.00 -38.56
C THR A 237 13.63 -13.87 -37.33
N THR A 238 12.39 -14.32 -37.08
CA THR A 238 12.11 -15.26 -36.00
C THR A 238 12.31 -16.69 -36.50
N THR A 239 13.18 -17.43 -35.83
CA THR A 239 13.46 -18.84 -36.10
C THR A 239 12.59 -19.73 -35.21
N VAL A 240 11.83 -20.63 -35.85
CA VAL A 240 11.11 -21.72 -35.20
C VAL A 240 11.90 -23.00 -35.44
N LEU A 241 12.24 -23.69 -34.35
CA LEU A 241 12.90 -24.99 -34.35
C LEU A 241 11.91 -26.04 -33.85
N SER A 242 11.69 -27.10 -34.60
CA SER A 242 10.78 -28.18 -34.20
C SER A 242 11.10 -29.51 -34.88
N THR A 243 10.48 -30.58 -34.38
CA THR A 243 10.50 -31.92 -34.99
C THR A 243 9.35 -32.18 -35.96
N GLY A 244 8.54 -31.16 -36.31
CA GLY A 244 7.47 -31.31 -37.29
C GLY A 244 8.02 -31.48 -38.72
N ALA A 245 7.21 -31.99 -39.64
CA ALA A 245 7.59 -32.26 -41.03
C ALA A 245 8.13 -31.01 -41.74
N THR A 246 7.61 -29.84 -41.40
CA THR A 246 8.23 -28.55 -41.74
C THR A 246 8.77 -27.91 -40.47
N SER A 247 10.08 -28.02 -40.22
CA SER A 247 10.69 -27.62 -38.94
C SER A 247 10.41 -26.16 -38.53
N THR A 248 10.34 -25.25 -39.51
CA THR A 248 10.07 -23.81 -39.30
C THR A 248 8.59 -23.45 -39.25
N ALA A 249 7.70 -24.40 -39.54
CA ALA A 249 6.25 -24.21 -39.55
C ALA A 249 5.50 -25.52 -39.19
N PRO A 250 5.76 -26.12 -38.01
CA PRO A 250 5.14 -27.38 -37.61
C PRO A 250 3.61 -27.22 -37.50
N LYS A 251 2.88 -28.28 -37.83
CA LYS A 251 1.43 -28.33 -37.63
C LYS A 251 1.14 -29.11 -36.35
N LEU A 252 0.16 -28.67 -35.57
CA LEU A 252 -0.42 -29.56 -34.55
C LEU A 252 -1.02 -30.77 -35.29
N ARG A 253 -0.76 -31.99 -34.83
CA ARG A 253 -1.04 -33.19 -35.64
C ARG A 253 -2.53 -33.37 -35.96
N VAL A 254 -3.39 -33.20 -34.96
CA VAL A 254 -4.82 -33.49 -35.02
C VAL A 254 -5.55 -32.63 -33.97
N VAL A 255 -6.88 -32.61 -34.01
CA VAL A 255 -7.69 -32.02 -32.94
C VAL A 255 -7.26 -32.60 -31.59
N ASN A 256 -7.12 -31.73 -30.61
CA ASN A 256 -6.57 -31.93 -29.26
C ASN A 256 -5.06 -32.15 -29.17
N SER A 257 -4.31 -32.07 -30.27
CA SER A 257 -2.84 -31.99 -30.20
C SER A 257 -2.40 -30.68 -29.54
N VAL A 258 -1.36 -30.76 -28.72
CA VAL A 258 -0.80 -29.64 -27.94
C VAL A 258 0.68 -29.51 -28.26
N ALA A 259 1.16 -28.27 -28.32
CA ALA A 259 2.59 -27.96 -28.35
C ALA A 259 2.94 -26.84 -27.38
N SER A 260 4.17 -26.87 -26.89
CA SER A 260 4.79 -25.79 -26.12
C SER A 260 5.77 -25.05 -27.02
N CYS A 261 5.59 -23.74 -27.11
CA CYS A 261 6.53 -22.81 -27.74
C CYS A 261 7.41 -22.20 -26.64
N VAL A 262 8.71 -22.52 -26.64
CA VAL A 262 9.68 -22.09 -25.62
C VAL A 262 10.66 -21.11 -26.24
N LYS A 263 10.77 -19.90 -25.69
CA LYS A 263 11.79 -18.94 -26.14
C LYS A 263 13.16 -19.33 -25.59
N ILE A 264 14.09 -19.69 -26.46
CA ILE A 264 15.42 -20.20 -26.08
C ILE A 264 16.55 -19.20 -26.34
N ALA A 265 16.33 -18.22 -27.22
CA ALA A 265 17.23 -17.09 -27.44
C ALA A 265 16.47 -15.92 -28.07
N THR A 266 17.16 -14.80 -28.31
CA THR A 266 16.65 -13.71 -29.15
C THR A 266 16.19 -14.28 -30.50
N ASP A 267 14.97 -13.96 -30.89
CA ASP A 267 14.32 -14.41 -32.13
C ASP A 267 14.33 -15.94 -32.36
N THR A 268 14.59 -16.77 -31.34
CA THR A 268 14.64 -18.24 -31.50
C THR A 268 13.70 -18.93 -30.54
N TRP A 269 12.81 -19.75 -31.10
CA TRP A 269 11.80 -20.51 -30.37
C TRP A 269 11.90 -22.01 -30.68
N LEU A 270 11.90 -22.82 -29.63
CA LEU A 270 11.76 -24.26 -29.71
C LEU A 270 10.27 -24.63 -29.59
N VAL A 271 9.75 -25.37 -30.55
CA VAL A 271 8.40 -25.94 -30.51
C VAL A 271 8.51 -27.44 -30.30
N THR A 272 7.90 -27.93 -29.23
CA THR A 272 7.88 -29.34 -28.83
C THR A 272 6.47 -29.77 -28.47
N GLY A 273 6.14 -31.04 -28.67
CA GLY A 273 4.80 -31.59 -28.41
C GLY A 273 4.32 -32.48 -29.55
N ASP A 274 3.00 -32.62 -29.67
CA ASP A 274 2.38 -33.44 -30.72
C ASP A 274 2.25 -32.65 -32.03
N VAL A 275 3.39 -32.53 -32.72
CA VAL A 275 3.51 -31.84 -34.00
C VAL A 275 3.79 -32.81 -35.16
N ALA A 276 3.23 -32.49 -36.31
CA ALA A 276 3.38 -33.22 -37.57
C ALA A 276 4.14 -32.41 -38.60
#